data_AF-A0A7W2I7S5-F1
#
_entry.id   AF-A0A7W2I7S5-F1
#
_cell.length_a   1.000
_cell.length_b   1.000
_cell.length_c   1.000
_cell.angle_alpha   90.00
_cell.angle_beta   90.00
_cell.angle_gamma   90.00
#
_symmetry.space_group_name_H-M   'P 1'
#
loop_
_entity.id
_entity.type
_entity.pdbx_description
1 polymer ?
#
loop_
_entity_poly.entity_id
_entity_poly.type
_entity_poly.pdbx_seq_one_letter_code
_entity_poly.pdbx_strand_id
1 'polypeptide(L)' 'MDNAHPPRRNTEMASIVDQAIALDARLGAANAWVYMASAQVPLPVVKRVLGMPAQRRSANRIN' A
#
# COMPACT_ATOMS: atom_id res chain seq x y z
N MET A 1 9.86 -20.90 22.62
CA MET A 1 9.63 -19.46 22.89
C MET A 1 9.13 -18.85 21.59
N ASP A 2 7.82 -18.66 21.50
CA ASP A 2 7.13 -18.25 20.29
C ASP A 2 7.35 -16.76 20.02
N ASN A 3 8.09 -16.45 18.94
CA ASN A 3 8.33 -15.09 18.48
C ASN A 3 7.11 -14.56 17.70
N ALA A 4 6.00 -14.30 18.41
CA ALA A 4 4.87 -13.59 17.85
C ALA A 4 5.20 -12.09 17.72
N HIS A 5 5.65 -11.66 16.54
CA HIS A 5 5.68 -10.23 16.19
C HIS A 5 4.23 -9.70 16.08
N PRO A 6 3.95 -8.46 16.52
CA PRO A 6 2.59 -8.02 16.78
C PRO A 6 1.82 -7.77 15.46
N PRO A 7 0.58 -8.28 15.31
CA PRO A 7 -0.24 -8.14 14.10
C PRO A 7 -0.56 -6.69 13.69
N ARG A 8 -0.40 -5.73 14.61
CA ARG A 8 -0.77 -4.32 14.42
C ARG A 8 0.05 -3.61 13.33
N ARG A 9 1.35 -3.92 13.21
CA ARG A 9 2.24 -3.24 12.25
C ARG A 9 1.92 -3.63 10.80
N ASN A 10 1.39 -4.83 10.60
CA ASN A 10 0.91 -5.29 9.30
C ASN A 10 -0.39 -4.60 8.90
N THR A 11 -1.28 -4.30 9.86
CA THR A 11 -2.55 -3.59 9.61
C THR A 11 -2.32 -2.14 9.18
N GLU A 12 -1.39 -1.45 9.84
CA GLU A 12 -1.04 -0.06 9.49
C GLU A 12 -0.44 0.03 8.08
N MET A 13 0.53 -0.84 7.76
CA MET A 13 1.12 -0.91 6.43
C MET A 13 0.07 -1.23 5.36
N ALA A 14 -0.86 -2.14 5.64
CA ALA A 14 -1.96 -2.47 4.73
C ALA A 14 -2.84 -1.24 4.44
N SER A 15 -3.22 -0.49 5.48
CA SER A 15 -4.02 0.73 5.33
C SER A 15 -3.31 1.81 4.50
N ILE A 16 -2.00 1.99 4.69
CA ILE A 16 -1.20 2.92 3.89
C ILE A 16 -1.19 2.49 2.42
N VAL A 17 -1.03 1.19 2.14
CA VAL A 17 -1.05 0.65 0.78
C VAL A 17 -2.42 0.85 0.12
N ASP A 18 -3.52 0.58 0.83
CA ASP A 18 -4.88 0.77 0.30
C ASP A 18 -5.14 2.24 -0.05
N GLN A 19 -4.72 3.16 0.80
CA GLN A 19 -4.86 4.59 0.56
C GLN A 19 -3.99 5.06 -0.62
N ALA A 20 -2.78 4.53 -0.76
CA ALA A 20 -1.90 4.83 -1.89
C ALA A 20 -2.50 4.35 -3.23
N ILE A 21 -3.14 3.18 -3.25
CA ILE A 21 -3.86 2.66 -4.43
C ILE A 21 -5.00 3.61 -4.82
N ALA A 22 -5.78 4.09 -3.83
CA ALA A 22 -6.85 5.05 -4.06
C ALA A 22 -6.33 6.41 -4.56
N LEU A 23 -5.20 6.88 -4.02
CA LEU A 23 -4.55 8.12 -4.46
C LEU A 23 -4.03 8.00 -5.90
N ASP A 24 -3.43 6.87 -6.27
CA ASP A 24 -2.96 6.69 -7.64
C ASP A 24 -4.14 6.71 -8.63
N ALA A 25 -5.23 6.00 -8.30
CA ALA A 25 -6.42 5.98 -9.13
C ALA A 25 -7.06 7.38 -9.34
N ARG A 26 -6.87 8.31 -8.40
CA ARG A 26 -7.48 9.66 -8.43
C ARG A 26 -6.53 10.75 -8.93
N LEU A 27 -5.26 10.67 -8.56
CA LEU A 27 -4.26 11.74 -8.68
C LEU A 27 -2.97 11.29 -9.37
N GLY A 28 -2.86 10.00 -9.71
CA GLY A 28 -1.70 9.42 -10.39
C GLY A 28 -0.56 9.01 -9.47
N ALA A 29 0.36 8.22 -10.04
CA ALA A 29 1.35 7.46 -9.30
C ALA A 29 2.37 8.34 -8.56
N ALA A 30 2.65 9.55 -9.07
CA ALA A 30 3.56 10.48 -8.42
C ALA A 30 3.03 10.93 -7.04
N ASN A 31 1.73 11.24 -6.95
CA ASN A 31 1.10 11.65 -5.70
C ASN A 31 1.02 10.49 -4.69
N ALA A 32 0.69 9.29 -5.18
CA ALA A 32 0.71 8.09 -4.35
C ALA A 32 2.12 7.76 -3.83
N TRP A 33 3.15 7.96 -4.66
CA TRP A 33 4.54 7.77 -4.26
C TRP A 33 4.96 8.72 -3.12
N VAL A 34 4.64 10.01 -3.24
CA VAL A 34 4.94 11.01 -2.20
C VAL A 34 4.25 10.64 -0.88
N TYR A 35 2.98 10.20 -0.94
CA TYR A 35 2.25 9.74 0.24
C TYR A 35 2.90 8.52 0.90
N MET A 36 3.30 7.50 0.13
CA MET A 36 3.97 6.32 0.69
C MET A 36 5.36 6.64 1.24
N ALA A 37 6.08 7.57 0.60
CA ALA A 37 7.40 8.00 1.04
C ALA A 37 7.33 8.79 2.36
N SER A 38 6.34 9.68 2.54
CA SER A 38 6.15 10.42 3.79
C SER A 38 5.76 9.49 4.95
N ALA A 39 5.04 8.40 4.67
CA ALA A 39 4.73 7.34 5.61
C ALA A 39 5.88 6.34 5.87
N GLN A 40 7.09 6.62 5.36
CA GLN A 40 8.29 5.80 5.53
C GLN A 40 8.14 4.35 5.02
N VAL A 41 7.29 4.14 4.00
CA VAL A 41 7.11 2.82 3.40
C VAL A 41 8.39 2.41 2.65
N PRO A 42 8.91 1.18 2.84
CA PRO A 42 10.11 0.74 2.15
C PRO A 42 9.98 0.79 0.63
N LEU A 43 11.03 1.25 -0.06
CA LEU A 43 11.05 1.40 -1.51
C LEU A 43 10.64 0.13 -2.29
N PRO A 44 11.01 -1.11 -1.88
CA PRO A 44 10.54 -2.32 -2.55
C PRO A 44 9.01 -2.47 -2.51
N VAL A 45 8.36 -2.05 -1.42
CA VAL A 45 6.90 -2.07 -1.29
C VAL A 45 6.28 -1.02 -2.21
N VAL A 46 6.82 0.20 -2.22
CA VAL A 46 6.34 1.27 -3.11
C VAL A 46 6.41 0.84 -4.58
N LYS A 47 7.54 0.25 -5.01
CA LYS A 47 7.71 -0.29 -6.37
C LYS A 47 6.71 -1.39 -6.69
N ARG A 48 6.43 -2.30 -5.75
CA ARG A 48 5.44 -3.37 -5.95
C ARG A 48 4.02 -2.81 -6.11
N VAL A 49 3.65 -1.85 -5.26
CA VAL A 49 2.29 -1.26 -5.27
C VAL A 49 2.08 -0.40 -6.51
N LEU A 50 3.03 0.49 -6.83
CA LEU A 50 2.87 1.46 -7.90
C LEU A 50 3.31 0.94 -9.26
N GLY A 51 4.34 0.09 -9.33
CA GLY A 51 4.93 -0.38 -10.58
C GLY A 51 4.15 -1.50 -11.29
N MET A 52 3.14 -2.09 -10.64
CA MET A 52 2.31 -3.16 -11.23
C MET A 52 0.81 -2.84 -11.07
N PRO A 53 0.29 -1.80 -11.76
CA PRO A 53 -1.11 -1.40 -11.64
C PRO A 53 -2.11 -2.52 -11.98
N ALA A 54 -1.78 -3.39 -12.94
CA ALA A 54 -2.60 -4.55 -13.30
C ALA A 54 -2.68 -5.65 -12.22
N GLN A 55 -1.76 -5.68 -11.27
CA GLN A 55 -1.75 -6.64 -10.16
C GLN A 55 -2.35 -6.07 -8.86
N ARG A 56 -2.81 -4.82 -8.89
CA ARG A 56 -3.62 -4.25 -7.80
C ARG A 56 -4.95 -4.96 -7.83
N ARG A 57 -4.99 -6.08 -7.13
CA ARG A 57 -6.14 -6.95 -7.03
C ARG A 57 -7.34 -6.06 -6.76
N SER A 58 -8.26 -6.01 -7.72
CA SER A 58 -9.52 -5.30 -7.62
C SER A 58 -10.25 -5.87 -6.41
N ALA A 59 -9.99 -5.33 -5.22
CA ALA A 59 -10.77 -5.58 -4.03
C ALA A 59 -12.09 -4.81 -4.13
N ASN A 60 -12.72 -4.84 -5.31
CA ASN A 60 -14.13 -4.60 -5.46
C ASN A 60 -14.81 -5.93 -5.08
N ARG A 61 -14.85 -6.20 -3.77
CA ARG A 61 -15.80 -7.17 -3.22
C ARG A 61 -17.17 -6.54 -3.41
N ILE A 62 -17.82 -6.92 -4.51
CA ILE A 62 -19.24 -6.70 -4.74
C ILE A 62 -19.97 -7.34 -3.55
N ASN A 63 -20.73 -6.54 -2.81
CA ASN A 63 -21.84 -6.96 -1.96
C ASN A 63 -23.01 -6.05 -2.25
#